data_AF-A0A958G4V3-F1
#
_entry.id   AF-A0A958G4V3-F1
#
_cell.length_a   1.000
_cell.length_b   1.000
_cell.length_c   1.000
_cell.angle_alpha   90.00
_cell.angle_beta   90.00
_cell.angle_gamma   90.00
#
_symmetry.space_group_name_H-M   'P 1'
#
loop_
_entity.id
_entity.type
_entity.pdbx_description
1 polymer ?
#
loop_
_entity_poly.entity_id
_entity_poly.type
_entity_poly.pdbx_seq_one_letter_code
_entity_poly.pdbx_strand_id
1 'polypeptide(L)' 'MAITSKSVDDIKIPEIVPIISVRNTVFFPHQFIPLAIGRPKSLRLIEHTIREDTVIGVLT' A
#
# COMPACT_ATOMS: atom_id res chain seq x y z
N MET A 1 23.06 10.53 1.59
CA MET A 1 21.69 10.12 1.96
C MET A 1 20.73 10.91 1.11
N ALA A 2 20.26 10.34 -0.01
CA ALA A 2 19.31 11.00 -0.89
C ALA A 2 17.89 10.63 -0.46
N ILE A 3 17.20 11.53 0.23
CA ILE A 3 15.74 11.51 0.29
C ILE A 3 15.24 12.04 -1.06
N THR A 4 15.03 11.13 -2.01
CA THR A 4 14.50 11.49 -3.32
C THR A 4 13.07 12.00 -3.12
N SER A 5 12.85 13.28 -3.40
CA SER A 5 11.53 13.88 -3.54
C SER A 5 10.93 13.34 -4.83
N LYS A 6 10.30 12.15 -4.78
CA LYS A 6 9.43 11.71 -5.85
C LYS A 6 8.16 12.55 -5.74
N SER A 7 8.07 13.60 -6.54
CA SER A 7 6.88 14.44 -6.70
C SER A 7 5.68 13.52 -6.91
N VAL A 8 4.56 13.80 -6.23
CA VAL A 8 3.32 12.99 -6.28
C VAL A 8 2.85 12.76 -7.73
N ASP A 9 3.28 13.63 -8.65
CA ASP A 9 2.95 13.61 -10.07
C ASP A 9 3.51 12.43 -10.87
N ASP A 10 4.50 11.67 -10.37
CA ASP A 10 5.13 10.55 -11.10
C ASP A 10 4.76 9.16 -10.52
N ILE A 11 3.71 9.11 -9.69
CA ILE A 11 3.13 7.85 -9.22
C ILE A 11 2.12 7.39 -10.27
N LYS A 12 2.49 6.39 -11.08
CA LYS A 12 1.56 5.74 -12.00
C LYS A 12 0.57 4.90 -11.21
N ILE A 13 -0.58 5.50 -10.91
CA ILE A 13 -1.71 4.79 -10.29
C ILE A 13 -2.37 3.93 -11.38
N PRO A 14 -2.47 2.61 -11.21
CA PRO A 14 -3.15 1.75 -12.15
C PRO A 14 -4.65 2.03 -12.18
N GLU A 15 -5.31 1.70 -13.28
CA GLU A 15 -6.78 1.82 -13.40
C GLU A 15 -7.51 0.99 -12.34
N ILE A 16 -6.91 -0.16 -11.96
CA ILE A 16 -7.42 -1.05 -10.92
C ILE A 16 -6.43 -1.04 -9.76
N VAL A 17 -6.84 -0.48 -8.63
CA VAL A 17 -6.04 -0.45 -7.41
C VAL A 17 -6.51 -1.54 -6.43
N PRO A 18 -5.64 -2.47 -6.04
CA PRO A 18 -5.96 -3.45 -5.00
C PRO A 18 -6.14 -2.75 -3.66
N ILE A 19 -7.19 -3.09 -2.89
CA ILE A 19 -7.47 -2.48 -1.59
C ILE A 19 -7.30 -3.49 -0.45
N ILE A 20 -6.56 -3.10 0.58
CA ILE A 20 -6.52 -3.80 1.87
C ILE A 20 -7.37 -3.05 2.88
N SER A 21 -8.27 -3.78 3.55
CA SER A 21 -9.03 -3.25 4.68
C SER A 21 -8.22 -3.41 5.96
N VAL A 22 -7.99 -2.29 6.63
CA VAL A 22 -7.40 -2.24 7.96
C VAL A 22 -8.52 -1.88 8.92
N ARG A 23 -8.57 -2.52 10.08
CA ARG A 23 -9.53 -2.17 11.13
C ARG A 23 -8.81 -1.57 12.31
N ASN A 24 -9.45 -0.59 12.93
CA ASN A 24 -8.98 0.08 14.14
C ASN A 24 -7.67 0.88 13.96
N THR A 25 -7.30 1.22 12.72
CA THR A 25 -6.10 2.02 12.42
C THR A 25 -6.36 2.96 11.26
N VAL A 26 -6.12 4.26 11.46
CA VAL A 26 -6.13 5.28 10.40
C VAL A 26 -4.71 5.45 9.85
N PHE A 27 -4.57 5.51 8.53
CA PHE A 27 -3.29 5.64 7.85
C PHE A 27 -3.14 7.08 7.32
N PHE A 28 -2.11 7.79 7.79
CA PHE A 28 -1.78 9.13 7.29
C PHE A 28 -0.53 9.10 6.39
N PRO A 29 -0.42 10.03 5.42
CA PRO A 29 0.81 10.19 4.65
C PRO A 29 2.04 10.35 5.54
N HIS A 30 3.19 9.83 5.09
CA HIS A 30 4.48 9.85 5.81
C HIS A 30 4.54 9.01 7.10
N GLN A 31 3.53 8.20 7.40
CA GLN A 31 3.53 7.32 8.57
C GLN A 31 4.21 5.97 8.26
N PHE A 32 5.13 5.54 9.13
CA PHE A 32 5.72 4.21 9.11
C PHE A 32 5.19 3.39 10.30
N ILE A 33 4.39 2.35 10.03
CA ILE A 33 3.84 1.46 11.05
C ILE A 33 4.01 -0.01 10.67
N PRO A 34 4.40 -0.88 11.61
CA PRO A 34 4.35 -2.32 11.39
C PRO A 34 2.88 -2.80 11.41
N LEU A 35 2.47 -3.52 10.37
CA LEU A 35 1.13 -4.12 10.27
C LEU A 35 1.25 -5.64 10.16
N ALA A 36 0.53 -6.37 11.01
CA ALA A 36 0.45 -7.82 10.94
C ALA A 36 -0.74 -8.24 10.04
N ILE A 37 -0.45 -9.03 9.01
CA ILE A 37 -1.46 -9.49 8.05
C ILE A 37 -1.81 -10.95 8.36
N GLY A 38 -3.02 -11.20 8.87
CA GLY A 38 -3.46 -12.55 9.25
C GLY A 38 -4.44 -13.22 8.28
N ARG A 39 -5.10 -12.46 7.39
CA ARG A 39 -6.14 -13.00 6.50
C ARG A 39 -5.51 -13.56 5.23
N PRO A 40 -5.79 -14.82 4.84
CA PRO A 40 -5.21 -15.41 3.63
C PRO A 40 -5.49 -14.61 2.35
N LYS A 41 -6.67 -13.98 2.25
CA LYS A 41 -7.03 -13.12 1.11
C LYS A 41 -6.18 -11.86 1.04
N SER A 42 -5.92 -11.22 2.18
CA SER A 42 -5.08 -10.02 2.26
C SER A 42 -3.62 -10.35 1.99
N LEU A 43 -3.13 -11.50 2.47
CA LEU A 43 -1.77 -11.96 2.21
C LEU A 43 -1.53 -12.18 0.70
N ARG A 44 -2.45 -12.89 0.03
CA ARG A 44 -2.37 -13.12 -1.43
C ARG A 44 -2.41 -11.82 -2.24
N LEU A 45 -3.19 -10.83 -1.78
CA LEU A 45 -3.25 -9.51 -2.40
C LEU A 45 -1.89 -8.82 -2.34
N ILE A 46 -1.28 -8.78 -1.15
CA ILE A 46 0.04 -8.20 -0.92
C ILE A 46 1.10 -8.89 -1.77
N GLU A 47 1.13 -10.23 -1.77
CA GLU A 47 2.07 -11.00 -2.60
C GLU A 47 1.93 -10.69 -4.09
N HIS A 48 0.70 -10.52 -4.59
CA HIS A 48 0.47 -10.14 -5.98
C HIS A 48 0.95 -8.72 -6.25
N THR A 49 0.60 -7.74 -5.42
CA THR A 49 1.01 -6.35 -5.58
C THR A 49 2.53 -6.16 -5.56
N ILE A 50 3.23 -6.90 -4.68
CA ILE A 50 4.70 -6.90 -4.63
C ILE A 50 5.30 -7.45 -5.93
N ARG A 51 4.72 -8.51 -6.51
CA ARG A 51 5.20 -9.06 -7.78
C ARG A 51 5.01 -8.11 -8.96
N GLU A 52 3.89 -7.39 -8.99
CA GLU A 52 3.56 -6.47 -10.08
C GLU A 52 4.20 -5.07 -9.91
N ASP A 53 4.92 -4.83 -8.81
CA ASP A 53 5.46 -3.50 -8.43
C ASP A 53 4.41 -2.38 -8.52
N THR A 54 3.19 -2.68 -8.04
CA THR A 54 2.04 -1.78 -8.09
C THR A 54 1.74 -1.14 -6.74
N VAL A 55 1.05 0.00 -6.76
CA VAL A 55 0.58 0.65 -5.54
C VAL A 55 -0.63 -0.09 -4.94
N ILE A 56 -0.74 -0.09 -3.61
CA ILE A 56 -1.90 -0.63 -2.88
C ILE A 56 -2.70 0.50 -2.24
N GLY A 57 -4.02 0.40 -2.28
CA GLY A 57 -4.93 1.25 -1.53
C GLY A 57 -5.17 0.70 -0.14
N VAL A 58 -5.22 1.58 0.86
CA VAL A 58 -5.61 1.24 2.23
C VAL A 58 -6.97 1.85 2.51
N LEU A 59 -7.91 1.04 2.98
CA LEU A 59 -9.22 1.48 3.46
C LEU A 59 -9.28 1.27 4.98
N THR A 60 -9.62 2.34 5.70
CA THR A 60 -9.85 2.33 7.16
C THR A 60 -11.34 2.30 7.48
#